data_AF-A0A8B9FZV2-F1
#
_entry.id   AF-A0A8B9FZV2-F1
#
_cell.length_a   1.000
_cell.length_b   1.000
_cell.length_c   1.000
_cell.angle_alpha   90.00
_cell.angle_beta   90.00
_cell.angle_gamma   90.00
#
_symmetry.space_group_name_H-M   'P 1'
#
loop_
_entity.id
_entity.type
_entity.pdbx_description
1 polymer ?
#
loop_
_entity_poly.entity_id
_entity_poly.type
_entity_poly.pdbx_seq_one_letter_code
_entity_poly.pdbx_strand_id
1 'polypeptide(L)'
;MATATDQVVGFGLVTFSALLFVYYTLWIIVLPFIDSDHSIHRYFLPREYAVLIPVVAGLLLLLFIGIFITVVMWKNRKPVKKLD
;
A
#
# COMPACT_ATOMS: atom_id res chain seq x y z
N MET A 1 23.20 20.08 0.02
CA MET A 1 22.32 20.36 -1.13
C MET A 1 21.85 19.03 -1.66
N ALA A 2 20.55 18.83 -1.87
CA ALA A 2 20.07 17.62 -2.54
C ALA A 2 20.69 17.57 -3.95
N THR A 3 21.20 16.42 -4.37
CA THR A 3 21.77 16.26 -5.71
C THR A 3 20.64 16.44 -6.73
N ALA A 4 20.94 16.92 -7.94
CA ALA A 4 19.92 17.12 -8.99
C ALA A 4 19.08 15.85 -9.24
N THR A 5 19.69 14.68 -9.10
CA THR A 5 19.02 13.38 -9.12
C THR A 5 17.93 13.24 -8.05
N ASP A 6 18.21 13.64 -6.81
CA ASP A 6 17.26 13.56 -5.69
C ASP A 6 16.03 14.45 -5.95
N GLN A 7 16.23 15.61 -6.57
CA GLN A 7 15.15 16.53 -6.92
C GLN A 7 14.25 15.97 -8.01
N VAL A 8 14.82 15.35 -9.05
CA VAL A 8 14.05 14.71 -10.13
C VAL A 8 13.25 13.52 -9.59
N VAL A 9 13.87 12.67 -8.77
CA VAL A 9 13.20 11.53 -8.13
C VAL A 9 12.07 12.02 -7.24
N GLY A 10 12.31 13.03 -6.40
CA GLY A 10 11.30 13.62 -5.53
C GLY A 10 10.12 14.19 -6.33
N PHE A 11 10.39 14.97 -7.39
CA PHE A 11 9.35 15.52 -8.25
C PHE A 11 8.53 14.42 -8.96
N GLY A 12 9.20 13.37 -9.44
CA GLY A 12 8.55 12.21 -10.03
C GLY A 12 7.62 11.51 -9.04
N LEU A 13 8.10 11.27 -7.82
CA LEU A 13 7.32 10.63 -6.75
C LEU A 13 6.10 11.46 -6.36
N VAL A 14 6.25 12.77 -6.22
CA VAL A 14 5.14 13.69 -5.89
C VAL A 14 4.10 13.72 -7.00
N THR A 15 4.54 13.87 -8.26
CA THR A 15 3.64 13.90 -9.42
C THR A 15 2.89 12.58 -9.55
N PHE A 16 3.59 11.46 -9.44
CA PHE A 16 2.99 10.13 -9.48
C PHE A 16 1.97 9.93 -8.34
N SER A 17 2.34 10.33 -7.11
CA SER A 17 1.46 10.25 -5.95
C SER A 17 0.21 11.13 -6.13
N ALA A 18 0.35 12.32 -6.71
CA ALA A 18 -0.77 13.21 -7.00
C ALA A 18 -1.74 12.59 -8.01
N LEU A 19 -1.23 11.94 -9.07
CA LEU A 19 -2.06 11.24 -10.05
C LEU A 19 -2.83 10.09 -9.41
N LEU A 20 -2.15 9.26 -8.60
CA LEU A 20 -2.81 8.18 -7.86
C LEU A 20 -3.87 8.72 -6.90
N PHE A 21 -3.57 9.80 -6.19
CA PHE A 21 -4.49 10.44 -5.26
C PHE A 21 -5.76 10.93 -5.97
N VAL A 22 -5.62 11.62 -7.10
CA VAL A 22 -6.77 12.09 -7.89
C VAL A 22 -7.58 10.91 -8.41
N TYR A 23 -6.93 9.90 -8.99
CA TYR A 23 -7.61 8.69 -9.47
C TYR A 23 -8.41 8.02 -8.36
N TYR A 24 -7.80 7.79 -7.20
CA TYR A 24 -8.44 7.13 -6.07
C TYR A 24 -9.56 7.97 -5.44
N THR A 25 -9.40 9.30 -5.42
CA THR A 25 -10.42 10.24 -4.94
C THR A 25 -11.65 10.21 -5.84
N LEU A 26 -11.46 10.28 -7.16
CA LEU A 26 -12.56 10.13 -8.11
C LEU A 26 -13.22 8.75 -7.99
N TRP A 27 -12.40 7.72 -7.79
CA TRP A 27 -12.88 6.36 -7.68
C TRP A 27 -13.76 6.12 -6.43
N ILE A 28 -13.35 6.62 -5.26
CA ILE A 28 -14.08 6.43 -4.00
C ILE A 28 -15.23 7.42 -3.84
N ILE A 29 -14.98 8.70 -4.12
CA ILE A 29 -15.93 9.76 -3.79
C ILE A 29 -16.89 10.00 -4.95
N VAL A 30 -16.41 10.07 -6.19
CA VAL A 30 -17.24 10.50 -7.33
C VAL A 30 -18.01 9.34 -7.96
N LEU A 31 -17.38 8.17 -8.13
CA LEU A 31 -18.02 7.00 -8.74
C LEU A 31 -19.38 6.58 -8.11
N PRO A 32 -19.58 6.56 -6.77
CA PRO A 32 -20.87 6.14 -6.20
C PRO A 32 -22.04 7.05 -6.57
N PHE A 33 -21.79 8.26 -7.06
CA PHE A 33 -22.84 9.20 -7.49
C PHE A 33 -23.16 9.09 -8.99
N ILE A 34 -22.50 8.20 -9.74
CA ILE A 34 -22.69 8.06 -11.18
C ILE A 34 -23.41 6.75 -11.48
N ASP A 35 -24.41 6.80 -12.36
CA ASP A 35 -25.21 5.64 -12.72
C ASP A 35 -24.36 4.50 -13.28
N SER A 36 -24.74 3.27 -12.90
CA SER A 36 -24.01 2.05 -13.24
C SER A 36 -23.95 1.75 -14.75
N ASP A 37 -24.82 2.35 -15.54
CA ASP A 37 -24.89 2.18 -17.00
C ASP A 37 -23.87 3.06 -17.76
N HIS A 38 -23.22 4.02 -17.08
CA HIS A 38 -22.25 4.90 -17.72
C HIS A 38 -20.93 4.17 -18.01
N SER A 39 -20.42 4.35 -19.23
CA SER A 39 -19.13 3.84 -19.73
C SER A 39 -17.92 4.17 -18.84
N ILE A 40 -18.03 5.15 -17.94
CA ILE A 40 -16.99 5.50 -17.00
C ILE A 40 -16.59 4.33 -16.10
N HIS A 41 -17.53 3.42 -15.80
CA HIS A 41 -17.31 2.24 -14.96
C HIS A 41 -16.31 1.26 -15.58
N ARG A 42 -15.94 1.40 -16.86
CA ARG A 42 -14.87 0.62 -17.50
C ARG A 42 -13.47 1.15 -17.20
N TYR A 43 -13.35 2.42 -16.84
CA TYR A 43 -12.07 3.06 -16.49
C TYR A 43 -11.75 2.94 -15.00
N PHE A 44 -12.76 2.62 -14.18
CA PHE A 44 -12.64 2.37 -12.75
C PHE A 44 -12.80 0.90 -12.45
N LEU A 45 -12.03 0.37 -11.50
CA LEU A 45 -12.27 -0.98 -11.01
C LEU A 45 -13.65 -1.04 -10.33
N PRO A 46 -14.28 -2.23 -10.26
CA PRO A 46 -15.49 -2.42 -9.49
C PRO A 46 -15.34 -1.89 -8.05
N ARG A 47 -16.40 -1.27 -7.53
CA ARG A 47 -16.43 -0.61 -6.21
C ARG A 47 -15.84 -1.44 -5.06
N GLU A 48 -15.98 -2.76 -5.14
CA GLU A 48 -15.53 -3.71 -4.13
C GLU A 48 -14.00 -3.66 -3.94
N TYR A 49 -13.27 -3.39 -5.02
CA TYR A 49 -11.82 -3.29 -4.98
C TYR A 49 -11.33 -2.04 -4.23
N ALA A 50 -12.13 -0.96 -4.17
CA ALA A 50 -11.76 0.24 -3.44
C ALA A 50 -11.63 0.00 -1.92
N VAL A 51 -12.37 -0.98 -1.39
CA VAL A 51 -12.26 -1.43 0.01
C VAL A 51 -11.27 -2.58 0.13
N LEU A 52 -11.24 -3.49 -0.84
CA LEU A 52 -10.39 -4.68 -0.80
C LEU A 52 -8.89 -4.33 -0.84
N ILE A 53 -8.48 -3.34 -1.66
CA ILE A 53 -7.06 -2.97 -1.81
C ILE A 53 -6.45 -2.53 -0.46
N PRO A 54 -7.03 -1.58 0.30
CA PRO A 54 -6.54 -1.23 1.63
C PRO A 54 -6.51 -2.41 2.60
N VAL A 55 -7.53 -3.27 2.58
CA VAL A 55 -7.61 -4.43 3.48
C VAL A 55 -6.49 -5.42 3.19
N VAL A 56 -6.30 -5.79 1.92
CA VAL A 56 -5.24 -6.72 1.51
C VAL A 56 -3.87 -6.13 1.80
N ALA A 57 -3.65 -4.84 1.51
CA ALA A 57 -2.41 -4.15 1.84
C ALA A 57 -2.11 -4.19 3.35
N GLY A 58 -3.11 -3.94 4.19
CA GLY A 58 -3.00 -4.03 5.65
C GLY A 58 -2.68 -5.45 6.13
N LEU A 59 -3.35 -6.47 5.56
CA LEU A 59 -3.09 -7.88 5.89
C LEU A 59 -1.67 -8.30 5.50
N LEU A 60 -1.20 -7.91 4.31
CA LEU A 60 0.16 -8.18 3.86
C LEU A 60 1.19 -7.49 4.75
N LEU A 61 0.95 -6.23 5.14
CA LEU A 61 1.81 -5.51 6.07
C LEU A 61 1.88 -6.22 7.43
N LEU A 62 0.73 -6.63 7.97
CA LEU A 62 0.66 -7.32 9.26
C LEU A 62 1.40 -8.67 9.20
N LEU A 63 1.19 -9.44 8.12
CA LEU A 63 1.89 -10.69 7.88
C LEU A 63 3.41 -10.46 7.77
N PHE A 64 3.83 -9.42 7.06
CA PHE A 64 5.23 -9.04 6.95
C PHE A 64 5.84 -8.71 8.31
N ILE A 65 5.16 -7.92 9.14
CA ILE A 65 5.57 -7.61 10.52
C ILE A 65 5.65 -8.89 11.36
N GLY A 66 4.66 -9.77 11.29
CA GLY A 66 4.64 -11.04 12.03
C GLY A 66 5.80 -11.96 11.67
N ILE A 67 6.11 -12.09 10.37
CA ILE A 67 7.27 -12.85 9.88
C ILE A 67 8.55 -12.19 10.39
N PHE A 68 8.68 -10.87 10.27
CA PHE A 68 9.86 -10.14 10.72
C PHE A 68 10.13 -10.39 12.21
N ILE A 69 9.12 -10.25 13.07
CA ILE A 69 9.24 -10.52 14.51
C ILE A 69 9.66 -11.97 14.75
N THR A 70 9.03 -12.93 14.08
CA THR A 70 9.33 -14.37 14.24
C THR A 70 10.78 -14.67 13.86
N VAL A 71 11.26 -14.12 12.75
CA VAL A 71 12.65 -14.28 12.28
C VAL A 71 13.64 -13.66 13.27
N VAL A 72 13.37 -12.45 13.75
CA VAL A 72 14.23 -11.75 14.74
C VAL A 72 14.28 -12.53 16.05
N MET A 73 13.14 -12.99 16.56
CA MET A 73 13.06 -13.81 17.77
C MET A 73 13.82 -15.12 17.62
N TRP A 74 13.69 -15.80 16.49
CA TRP A 74 14.42 -17.04 16.21
C TRP A 74 15.93 -16.80 16.24
N LYS A 75 16.40 -15.76 15.55
CA LYS A 75 17.82 -15.42 15.47
C LYS A 75 18.40 -14.99 16.82
N ASN A 76 17.59 -14.41 17.70
CA ASN A 76 18.00 -13.95 19.02
C ASN A 76 17.84 -15.00 20.14
N ARG A 77 17.40 -16.24 19.85
CA ARG A 77 17.36 -17.30 20.86
C ARG A 77 18.79 -17.63 21.32
N LYS A 78 19.12 -17.34 22.57
CA LYS A 78 20.35 -17.83 23.20
C LYS A 78 20.23 -19.35 23.41
N PRO A 79 21.29 -20.15 23.15
CA PRO A 79 21.28 -21.55 23.52
C PRO A 79 21.11 -21.65 25.04
N VAL A 80 20.11 -22.43 25.48
CA VAL A 80 19.91 -22.73 26.90
C VAL A 80 21.17 -23.46 27.36
N LYS A 81 21.95 -22.81 28.24
CA LYS A 81 23.08 -23.45 28.90
C LYS A 81 22.49 -24.55 29.78
N LYS A 82 22.70 -25.82 29.41
CA LYS A 82 22.35 -26.95 30.27
C LYS A 82 23.09 -26.73 31.60
N LEU A 83 22.34 -26.66 32.70
CA LEU A 83 22.91 -26.80 34.03
C LEU A 83 23.25 -28.28 34.19
N ASP A 84 24.53 -28.52 34.42
CA ASP A 84 25.16 -29.83 34.60
C ASP A 84 24.63 -30.56 35.84
#